data_AF-A0A939UNS3-F1
#
_entry.id   AF-A0A939UNS3-F1
#
_cell.length_a   1.000
_cell.length_b   1.000
_cell.length_c   1.000
_cell.angle_alpha   90.00
_cell.angle_beta   90.00
_cell.angle_gamma   90.00
#
_symmetry.space_group_name_H-M   'P 1'
#
loop_
_entity.id
_entity.type
_entity.pdbx_description
1 polymer ?
#
loop_
_entity_poly.entity_id
_entity_poly.type
_entity_poly.pdbx_seq_one_letter_code
_entity_poly.pdbx_strand_id
1 'polypeptide(L)' 'MINICLLGSTGSIGTQVLDVARRLPDRIHISALSAMNNGERLLEQISEFRPEYASIGTE' A
#
# COMPACT_ATOMS: atom_id res chain seq x y z
N MET A 1 14.75 -9.38 1.82
CA MET A 1 13.69 -8.36 1.66
C MET A 1 12.42 -9.09 1.27
N ILE A 2 11.32 -8.82 1.96
CA ILE A 2 10.01 -9.44 1.76
C ILE A 2 9.20 -8.49 0.88
N ASN A 3 8.74 -8.96 -0.28
CA ASN A 3 7.92 -8.19 -1.20
C ASN A 3 6.45 -8.45 -0.91
N ILE A 4 5.68 -7.39 -0.68
CA ILE A 4 4.27 -7.47 -0.33
C ILE A 4 3.43 -6.76 -1.40
N CYS A 5 2.46 -7.49 -1.94
CA CYS A 5 1.31 -6.93 -2.64
C CYS A 5 0.18 -6.75 -1.62
N LEU A 6 -0.25 -5.51 -1.39
CA LEU A 6 -1.25 -5.18 -0.37
C LEU A 6 -2.59 -4.84 -1.02
N LEU A 7 -3.57 -5.73 -0.84
CA LEU A 7 -4.92 -5.54 -1.33
C LEU A 7 -5.79 -4.84 -0.28
N GLY A 8 -6.42 -3.72 -0.65
CA GLY A 8 -7.22 -2.92 0.30
C GLY A 8 -6.37 -2.07 1.25
N SER A 9 -5.33 -1.43 0.73
CA SER A 9 -4.34 -0.63 1.47
C SER A 9 -4.93 0.56 2.22
N THR A 10 -6.09 1.06 1.80
CA THR A 10 -6.77 2.22 2.41
C THR A 10 -7.72 1.84 3.54
N GLY A 11 -7.99 0.54 3.73
CA GLY A 11 -8.78 0.00 4.84
C GLY A 11 -7.97 -0.13 6.13
N SER A 12 -8.66 -0.44 7.24
CA SER A 12 -8.04 -0.50 8.59
C SER A 12 -6.85 -1.45 8.68
N ILE A 13 -6.95 -2.66 8.10
CA ILE A 13 -5.85 -3.63 8.10
C ILE A 13 -4.72 -3.14 7.19
N GLY A 14 -5.06 -2.66 5.99
CA GLY A 14 -4.07 -2.15 5.03
C GLY A 14 -3.20 -1.04 5.63
N THR A 15 -3.82 -0.10 6.33
CA THR A 15 -3.08 1.02 6.95
C THR A 15 -2.16 0.56 8.07
N GLN A 16 -2.58 -0.43 8.86
CA GLN A 16 -1.74 -1.04 9.90
C GLN A 16 -0.57 -1.83 9.30
N VAL A 17 -0.77 -2.51 8.17
CA VAL A 17 0.32 -3.16 7.44
C VAL A 17 1.34 -2.14 6.96
N LEU A 18 0.88 -1.00 6.43
CA LEU A 18 1.78 0.08 6.02
C LEU A 18 2.54 0.70 7.21
N ASP A 19 1.93 0.79 8.40
CA ASP A 19 2.64 1.20 9.62
C ASP A 19 3.78 0.24 9.99
N VAL A 20 3.59 -1.06 9.80
CA VAL A 20 4.66 -2.05 10.01
C VAL A 20 5.75 -1.92 8.94
N ALA A 21 5.37 -1.72 7.67
CA ALA A 21 6.32 -1.52 6.58
C ALA A 21 7.21 -0.29 6.80
N ARG A 22 6.64 0.83 7.28
CA ARG A 22 7.39 2.05 7.67
C ARG A 22 8.45 1.79 8.73
N ARG A 23 8.16 0.91 9.68
CA ARG A 23 9.08 0.58 10.79
C ARG A 23 10.17 -0.41 10.39
N LEU A 24 10.01 -1.11 9.27
CA LEU A 24 10.91 -2.17 8.81
C LEU A 24 11.32 -1.99 7.34
N PRO A 25 11.81 -0.81 6.91
CA PRO A 25 12.06 -0.52 5.49
C PRO A 25 13.15 -1.43 4.87
N ASP A 26 14.11 -1.90 5.66
CA ASP A 26 15.17 -2.81 5.19
C ASP A 26 14.67 -4.25 5.01
N ARG A 27 13.48 -4.58 5.53
CA ARG A 27 12.92 -5.93 5.53
C ARG A 27 11.68 -6.05 4.66
N ILE A 28 10.86 -5.00 4.57
CA ILE A 28 9.58 -5.00 3.88
C ILE A 28 9.62 -4.01 2.74
N HIS A 29 9.32 -4.50 1.54
CA HIS A 29 9.13 -3.69 0.34
C HIS A 29 7.68 -3.83 -0.11
N ILE A 30 6.98 -2.70 -0.25
CA ILE A 30 5.62 -2.65 -0.79
C ILE A 30 5.74 -2.56 -2.31
N SER A 31 5.56 -3.70 -2.99
CA SER A 31 5.69 -3.78 -4.45
C SER A 31 4.40 -3.41 -5.16
N ALA A 32 3.24 -3.58 -4.50
CA ALA A 32 1.94 -3.23 -5.07
C ALA A 32 0.94 -2.78 -4.01
N LEU A 33 0.10 -1.80 -4.37
CA LEU A 33 -1.01 -1.31 -3.56
C LEU A 33 -2.32 -1.42 -4.33
N SER A 34 -3.42 -1.78 -3.65
CA SER A 34 -4.76 -1.58 -4.22
C SER A 34 -5.75 -0.98 -3.24
N ALA A 35 -6.71 -0.22 -3.75
CA ALA A 35 -7.84 0.31 -3.00
C ALA A 35 -9.14 0.15 -3.80
N MET A 36 -10.28 0.27 -3.13
CA MET A 36 -11.59 0.35 -3.80
C MET A 36 -11.89 1.81 -4.17
N ASN A 37 -12.53 2.57 -3.28
CA ASN A 37 -13.09 3.89 -3.57
C ASN A 37 -12.29 5.08 -3.02
N ASN A 38 -11.28 4.87 -2.17
CA ASN A 38 -10.49 5.95 -1.57
C ASN A 38 -9.21 6.24 -2.38
N GLY A 39 -9.37 6.91 -3.52
CA GLY A 39 -8.28 7.23 -4.44
C GLY A 39 -7.26 8.22 -3.88
N GLU A 40 -7.71 9.24 -3.13
CA GLU A 40 -6.81 10.23 -2.51
C GLU A 40 -5.83 9.58 -1.55
N ARG A 41 -6.33 8.75 -0.63
CA ARG A 41 -5.46 8.02 0.31
C ARG A 41 -4.54 7.03 -0.41
N LEU A 42 -5.00 6.40 -1.49
CA LEU A 42 -4.14 5.54 -2.29
C LEU A 42 -2.99 6.35 -2.94
N LEU A 43 -3.26 7.56 -3.44
CA LEU A 43 -2.22 8.45 -4.00
C LEU A 43 -1.17 8.87 -2.97
N GLU A 44 -1.58 9.16 -1.74
CA GLU A 44 -0.65 9.43 -0.63
C GLU A 44 0.27 8.22 -0.38
N GLN A 45 -0.31 7.02 -0.33
CA GLN A 45 0.44 5.78 -0.11
C GLN A 45 1.39 5.47 -1.28
N ILE A 46 0.97 5.71 -2.53
CA ILE A 46 1.83 5.55 -3.71
C ILE A 46 3.02 6.52 -3.64
N SER A 47 2.78 7.77 -3.26
CA SER A 47 3.83 8.79 -3.16
C SER A 47 4.87 8.44 -2.10
N GLU A 48 4.43 7.83 -1.00
CA GLU A 48 5.29 7.38 0.10
C GLU A 48 6.10 6.13 -0.27
N PHE A 49 5.42 5.05 -0.68
CA PHE A 49 6.06 3.74 -0.84
C PHE A 49 6.63 3.50 -2.23
N ARG A 50 6.22 4.29 -3.23
CA ARG A 50 6.61 4.17 -4.65
C ARG A 50 6.51 2.71 -5.15
N PRO A 51 5.36 2.05 -5.02
CA PRO A 51 5.20 0.68 -5.49
C PRO A 51 5.34 0.60 -7.01
N GLU A 52 5.72 -0.57 -7.51
CA GLU A 52 5.80 -0.87 -8.94
C GLU A 52 4.41 -0.88 -9.58
N TYR A 53 3.40 -1.30 -8.83
CA TYR A 53 2.02 -1.41 -9.30
C TYR A 53 1.04 -0.74 -8.35
N ALA A 54 0.02 -0.11 -8.92
CA ALA A 54 -1.14 0.37 -8.18
C ALA A 54 -2.41 0.02 -8.93
N SER A 55 -3.46 -0.35 -8.20
CA SER A 55 -4.78 -0.62 -8.76
C SER A 55 -5.86 0.08 -7.94
N ILE A 56 -6.84 0.67 -8.62
CA ILE A 56 -8.03 1.20 -7.99
C ILE A 56 -9.25 0.47 -8.55
N GLY A 57 -10.06 -0.08 -7.65
CA GLY A 57 -11.32 -0.69 -8.02
C GLY A 57 -12.31 0.38 -8.45
N THR A 58 -12.91 0.20 -9.62
CA THR A 58 -14.09 0.96 -10.05
C THR A 58 -15.29 0.01 -10.01
N GLU A 59 -16.44 0.49 -9.56
CA GLU A 59 -17.72 -0.19 -9.81
C GLU A 59 -18.02 -0.30 -11.31
#